data_AF-A0A8B2HVM3-F1
#
_entry.id   AF-A0A8B2HVM3-F1
#
_cell.length_a   1.000
_cell.length_b   1.000
_cell.length_c   1.000
_cell.angle_alpha   90.00
_cell.angle_beta   90.00
_cell.angle_gamma   90.00
#
_symmetry.space_group_name_H-M   'P 1'
#
loop_
_entity.id
_entity.type
_entity.pdbx_description
1 polymer ?
#
loop_
_entity_poly.entity_id
_entity_poly.type
_entity_poly.pdbx_seq_one_letter_code
_entity_poly.pdbx_strand_id
1 'polypeptide(L)'
;MIRTKQILILPVLAVLISLVAFSAQDAAALVTTVNNEVSCTTPAIGGTWNSVTSTCVVATLVIGPTDKLVIASNVNFDIGTITSSGVIVNDGTIHIASGGVITTSGEFTNNGVIDSVTGTITNSGPFKNFGELTSSGTITNGPTGVIQNNGHLTNTGVITTSGAIKVGPDGVLISSGTFTNSLNLVNSGTIMTSGTFTNSGPVMNFDTILNQGLFSNSNTITNWGNIHNLCNGSITNSGTIAVHKVIELCIA
;
A
#
# COMPACT_ATOMS: atom_id res chain seq x y z
N MET A 1 -0.94 69.72 2.01
CA MET A 1 -0.20 68.67 2.73
C MET A 1 -0.45 67.35 2.04
N ILE A 2 0.54 66.90 1.27
CA ILE A 2 0.58 65.60 0.60
C ILE A 2 1.03 64.57 1.63
N ARG A 3 0.33 63.44 1.77
CA ARG A 3 0.90 62.16 2.27
C ARG A 3 0.02 60.97 1.88
N THR A 4 0.34 60.44 0.71
CA THR A 4 0.54 59.03 0.35
C THR A 4 -0.17 57.95 1.21
N LYS A 5 -1.08 57.20 0.59
CA LYS A 5 -1.34 55.80 0.96
C LYS A 5 -0.94 54.90 -0.20
N GLN A 6 -0.09 53.93 0.12
CA GLN A 6 0.55 52.97 -0.78
C GLN A 6 -0.51 52.10 -1.46
N ILE A 7 -0.41 51.94 -2.77
CA ILE A 7 -1.15 50.94 -3.54
C ILE A 7 -0.37 49.63 -3.42
N LEU A 8 -0.94 48.66 -2.71
CA LEU A 8 -0.45 47.29 -2.65
C LEU A 8 -0.94 46.57 -3.92
N ILE A 9 -0.06 46.37 -4.91
CA ILE A 9 -0.37 45.57 -6.09
C ILE A 9 -0.12 44.10 -5.70
N LEU A 10 -1.18 43.35 -5.39
CA LEU A 10 -1.12 41.88 -5.41
C LEU A 10 -1.09 41.43 -6.88
N PRO A 11 -0.14 40.60 -7.32
CA PRO A 11 -0.31 39.91 -8.58
C PRO A 11 -1.35 38.81 -8.37
N VAL A 12 -2.61 39.11 -8.67
CA VAL A 12 -3.60 38.06 -8.92
C VAL A 12 -3.19 37.42 -10.24
N LEU A 13 -2.46 36.31 -10.14
CA LEU A 13 -2.22 35.42 -11.26
C LEU A 13 -3.57 34.79 -11.65
N ALA A 14 -4.29 35.46 -12.53
CA ALA A 14 -5.45 34.89 -13.19
C ALA A 14 -4.96 33.80 -14.15
N VAL A 15 -4.86 32.58 -13.65
CA VAL A 15 -4.72 31.41 -14.51
C VAL A 15 -6.04 31.27 -15.26
N LEU A 16 -5.98 31.59 -16.55
CA LEU A 16 -7.02 31.38 -17.54
C LEU A 16 -7.32 29.87 -17.55
N ILE A 17 -8.37 29.42 -16.86
CA ILE A 17 -8.91 28.08 -17.06
C ILE A 17 -9.55 28.12 -18.44
N SER A 18 -8.81 27.68 -19.46
CA SER A 18 -9.41 27.30 -20.72
C SER A 18 -10.39 26.18 -20.42
N LEU A 19 -11.67 26.51 -20.35
CA LEU A 19 -12.79 25.59 -20.49
C LEU A 19 -12.67 24.95 -21.87
N VAL A 20 -11.80 23.95 -21.97
CA VAL A 20 -11.92 22.93 -23.00
C VAL A 20 -13.28 22.31 -22.73
N ALA A 21 -14.18 22.45 -23.70
CA ALA A 21 -15.48 21.81 -23.66
C ALA A 21 -15.25 20.32 -23.36
N PHE A 22 -15.58 19.91 -22.14
CA PHE A 22 -15.82 18.51 -21.85
C PHE A 22 -17.09 18.16 -22.63
N SER A 23 -16.93 17.78 -23.91
CA SER A 23 -17.85 16.83 -24.49
C SER A 23 -17.90 15.67 -23.51
N ALA A 24 -19.10 15.29 -23.06
CA ALA A 24 -19.32 14.06 -22.34
C ALA A 24 -18.80 12.90 -23.21
N GLN A 25 -17.50 12.59 -23.09
CA GLN A 25 -16.85 11.52 -23.80
C GLN A 25 -16.76 10.35 -22.84
N ASP A 26 -17.63 9.38 -23.12
CA ASP A 26 -17.75 8.05 -22.55
C ASP A 26 -17.78 7.93 -21.02
N ALA A 27 -18.99 7.91 -20.47
CA ALA A 27 -19.30 7.35 -19.16
C ALA A 27 -19.41 5.81 -19.18
N ALA A 28 -18.76 5.15 -20.15
CA ALA A 28 -18.73 3.70 -20.24
C ALA A 28 -17.55 3.17 -19.42
N ALA A 29 -17.83 2.30 -18.44
CA ALA A 29 -16.81 1.60 -17.69
C ALA A 29 -15.92 0.77 -18.64
N LEU A 30 -14.63 1.12 -18.73
CA LEU A 30 -13.70 0.37 -19.55
C LEU A 30 -13.11 -0.78 -18.72
N VAL A 31 -13.29 -2.02 -19.21
CA VAL A 31 -12.60 -3.19 -18.66
C VAL A 31 -11.47 -3.56 -19.61
N THR A 32 -10.24 -3.39 -19.15
CA THR A 32 -9.04 -3.76 -19.91
C THR A 32 -8.35 -4.94 -19.24
N THR A 33 -8.20 -6.04 -19.98
CA THR A 33 -7.44 -7.21 -19.54
C THR A 33 -6.13 -7.28 -20.31
N VAL A 34 -5.00 -7.19 -19.62
CA VAL A 34 -3.67 -7.38 -20.20
C VAL A 34 -3.31 -8.86 -20.11
N ASN A 35 -3.27 -9.55 -21.24
CA ASN A 35 -2.98 -10.99 -21.32
C ASN A 35 -2.03 -11.38 -22.47
N ASN A 36 -1.71 -10.44 -23.37
CA ASN A 36 -0.84 -10.63 -24.53
C ASN A 36 -0.36 -9.28 -25.10
N GLU A 37 0.43 -9.34 -26.17
CA GLU A 37 0.95 -8.18 -26.90
C GLU A 37 -0.13 -7.19 -27.36
N VAL A 38 -1.22 -7.70 -27.93
CA VAL A 38 -2.30 -6.86 -28.46
C VAL A 38 -2.95 -6.04 -27.35
N SER A 39 -3.24 -6.68 -26.21
CA SER A 39 -3.83 -5.98 -25.05
C SER A 39 -2.87 -4.95 -24.43
N CYS A 40 -1.57 -5.27 -24.34
CA CYS A 40 -0.55 -4.41 -23.76
C CYS A 40 -0.30 -3.14 -24.59
N THR A 41 -0.31 -3.27 -25.91
CA THR A 41 0.01 -2.18 -26.85
C THR A 41 -1.19 -1.31 -27.22
N THR A 42 -2.37 -1.58 -26.67
CA THR A 42 -3.55 -0.73 -26.88
C THR A 42 -3.33 0.69 -26.39
N PRO A 43 -3.98 1.71 -26.97
CA PRO A 43 -3.89 3.09 -26.47
C PRO A 43 -4.31 3.27 -25.01
N ALA A 44 -5.15 2.39 -24.48
CA ALA A 44 -5.61 2.44 -23.09
C ALA A 44 -4.51 2.03 -22.09
N ILE A 45 -3.61 1.13 -22.48
CA ILE A 45 -2.48 0.68 -21.65
C ILE A 45 -1.20 1.42 -22.02
N GLY A 46 -0.97 1.67 -23.31
CA GLY A 46 0.20 2.38 -23.82
C GLY A 46 1.52 1.67 -23.55
N GLY A 47 1.50 0.34 -23.40
CA GLY A 47 2.66 -0.46 -23.06
C GLY A 47 3.49 -0.93 -24.25
N THR A 48 4.67 -1.45 -23.93
CA THR A 48 5.53 -2.19 -24.87
C THR A 48 5.64 -3.65 -24.42
N TRP A 49 5.47 -4.59 -25.34
CA TRP A 49 5.46 -6.02 -25.01
C TRP A 49 6.81 -6.69 -25.30
N ASN A 50 7.27 -7.54 -24.37
CA ASN A 50 8.35 -8.48 -24.56
C ASN A 50 7.79 -9.92 -24.64
N SER A 51 7.82 -10.51 -25.83
CA SER A 51 7.28 -11.84 -26.09
C SER A 51 8.07 -12.99 -25.46
N VAL A 52 9.34 -12.79 -25.13
CA VAL A 52 10.19 -13.82 -24.50
C VAL A 52 9.79 -14.01 -23.04
N THR A 53 9.51 -12.93 -22.34
CA THR A 53 9.21 -12.93 -20.90
C THR A 53 7.73 -12.73 -20.58
N SER A 54 6.88 -12.56 -21.61
CA SER A 54 5.48 -12.13 -21.45
C SER A 54 5.35 -10.87 -20.59
N THR A 55 6.28 -9.91 -20.80
CA THR A 55 6.33 -8.67 -20.02
C THR A 55 5.65 -7.53 -20.76
N CYS A 56 4.69 -6.88 -20.13
CA CYS A 56 4.15 -5.60 -20.57
C CYS A 56 4.81 -4.48 -19.76
N VAL A 57 5.61 -3.64 -20.42
CA VAL A 57 6.28 -2.49 -19.80
C VAL A 57 5.44 -1.25 -20.03
N VAL A 58 5.04 -0.58 -18.95
CA VAL A 58 4.21 0.63 -18.99
C VAL A 58 4.90 1.74 -18.20
N ALA A 59 5.05 2.91 -18.82
CA ALA A 59 5.68 4.05 -18.15
C ALA A 59 4.74 4.71 -17.13
N THR A 60 3.55 5.11 -17.58
CA THR A 60 2.53 5.76 -16.77
C THR A 60 1.15 5.24 -17.16
N LEU A 61 0.32 4.91 -16.18
CA LEU A 61 -1.06 4.48 -16.37
C LEU A 61 -2.00 5.20 -15.41
N VAL A 62 -3.13 5.68 -15.93
CA VAL A 62 -4.20 6.29 -15.13
C VAL A 62 -5.47 5.48 -15.32
N ILE A 63 -6.11 5.08 -14.22
CA ILE A 63 -7.34 4.28 -14.23
C ILE A 63 -8.44 5.11 -13.57
N GLY A 64 -9.47 5.43 -14.37
CA GLY A 64 -10.60 6.23 -13.93
C GLY A 64 -11.50 5.48 -12.93
N PRO A 65 -12.40 6.18 -12.23
CA PRO A 65 -13.19 5.61 -11.13
C PRO A 65 -14.18 4.53 -11.58
N THR A 66 -14.54 4.50 -12.86
CA THR A 66 -15.42 3.49 -13.47
C THR A 66 -14.66 2.37 -14.17
N ASP A 67 -13.34 2.49 -14.29
CA ASP A 67 -12.53 1.59 -15.10
C ASP A 67 -12.01 0.41 -14.28
N LYS A 68 -11.70 -0.68 -14.97
CA LYS A 68 -11.12 -1.88 -14.40
C LYS A 68 -9.93 -2.35 -15.22
N LEU A 69 -8.78 -2.48 -14.56
CA LEU A 69 -7.60 -3.16 -15.08
C LEU A 69 -7.55 -4.59 -14.52
N VAL A 70 -7.33 -5.57 -15.39
CA VAL A 70 -7.00 -6.94 -15.02
C VAL A 70 -5.65 -7.31 -15.63
N ILE A 71 -4.70 -7.73 -14.81
CA ILE A 71 -3.43 -8.30 -15.26
C ILE A 71 -3.55 -9.82 -15.16
N ALA A 72 -3.51 -10.50 -16.30
CA ALA A 72 -3.68 -11.95 -16.34
C ALA A 72 -2.49 -12.69 -15.74
N SER A 73 -2.73 -13.92 -15.28
CA SER A 73 -1.75 -14.74 -14.55
C SER A 73 -0.47 -15.07 -15.30
N ASN A 74 -0.47 -14.96 -16.62
CA ASN A 74 0.68 -15.22 -17.49
C ASN A 74 1.49 -13.95 -17.83
N VAL A 75 1.20 -12.81 -17.21
CA VAL A 75 1.79 -11.51 -17.54
C VAL A 75 2.70 -11.02 -16.42
N ASN A 76 3.89 -10.54 -16.81
CA ASN A 76 4.71 -9.66 -15.99
C ASN A 76 4.38 -8.21 -16.37
N PHE A 77 3.88 -7.42 -15.44
CA PHE A 77 3.46 -6.05 -15.66
C PHE A 77 4.45 -5.09 -15.00
N ASP A 78 5.41 -4.63 -15.78
CA ASP A 78 6.48 -3.76 -15.32
C ASP A 78 6.00 -2.31 -15.42
N ILE A 79 5.87 -1.64 -14.28
CA ILE A 79 5.24 -0.32 -14.20
C ILE A 79 6.19 0.73 -13.65
N GLY A 80 6.25 1.89 -14.32
CA GLY A 80 6.79 3.13 -13.77
C GLY A 80 5.82 3.76 -12.77
N THR A 81 4.68 4.29 -13.24
CA THR A 81 3.68 4.93 -12.38
C THR A 81 2.24 4.46 -12.68
N ILE A 82 1.48 4.09 -11.65
CA ILE A 82 0.02 3.93 -11.71
C ILE A 82 -0.65 4.96 -10.80
N THR A 83 -1.70 5.61 -11.30
CA THR A 83 -2.68 6.31 -10.47
C THR A 83 -4.07 5.73 -10.76
N SER A 84 -4.69 5.11 -9.77
CA SER A 84 -5.99 4.47 -9.93
C SER A 84 -7.02 4.99 -8.95
N SER A 85 -8.18 5.38 -9.48
CA SER A 85 -9.41 5.55 -8.73
C SER A 85 -10.43 4.45 -9.02
N GLY A 86 -10.16 3.60 -10.02
CA GLY A 86 -10.96 2.45 -10.40
C GLY A 86 -10.48 1.15 -9.77
N VAL A 87 -10.81 0.03 -10.41
CA VAL A 87 -10.51 -1.31 -9.92
C VAL A 87 -9.25 -1.87 -10.57
N ILE A 88 -8.32 -2.39 -9.77
CA ILE A 88 -7.17 -3.18 -10.25
C ILE A 88 -7.31 -4.60 -9.72
N VAL A 89 -7.19 -5.59 -10.62
CA VAL A 89 -7.05 -6.99 -10.27
C VAL A 89 -5.73 -7.50 -10.84
N ASN A 90 -4.84 -7.96 -9.97
CA ASN A 90 -3.60 -8.60 -10.35
C ASN A 90 -3.69 -10.11 -10.15
N ASP A 91 -3.78 -10.86 -11.24
CA ASP A 91 -3.66 -12.32 -11.22
C ASP A 91 -2.25 -12.79 -11.61
N GLY A 92 -1.43 -11.90 -12.19
CA GLY A 92 -0.05 -12.16 -12.62
C GLY A 92 0.99 -11.53 -11.70
N THR A 93 2.05 -10.98 -12.30
CA THR A 93 3.11 -10.29 -11.57
C THR A 93 3.05 -8.81 -11.88
N ILE A 94 3.05 -7.94 -10.87
CA ILE A 94 3.36 -6.51 -11.03
C ILE A 94 4.77 -6.28 -10.50
N HIS A 95 5.66 -5.77 -11.35
CA HIS A 95 6.96 -5.28 -10.93
C HIS A 95 6.95 -3.76 -10.94
N ILE A 96 7.11 -3.14 -9.78
CA ILE A 96 7.24 -1.69 -9.66
C ILE A 96 8.70 -1.35 -9.92
N ALA A 97 8.95 -0.66 -11.04
CA ALA A 97 10.28 -0.26 -11.45
C ALA A 97 10.98 0.58 -10.36
N SER A 98 12.31 0.68 -10.44
CA SER A 98 13.06 1.48 -9.47
C SER A 98 12.58 2.93 -9.42
N GLY A 99 12.18 3.41 -8.24
CA GLY A 99 11.57 4.73 -8.05
C GLY A 99 10.14 4.87 -8.59
N GLY A 100 9.53 3.78 -9.05
CA GLY A 100 8.16 3.74 -9.52
C GLY A 100 7.13 3.95 -8.41
N VAL A 101 5.90 4.29 -8.79
CA VAL A 101 4.85 4.69 -7.85
C VAL A 101 3.52 4.04 -8.22
N ILE A 102 2.87 3.38 -7.26
CA ILE A 102 1.45 3.02 -7.36
C ILE A 102 0.68 3.86 -6.36
N THR A 103 -0.27 4.64 -6.83
CA THR A 103 -1.25 5.35 -6.00
C THR A 103 -2.64 4.81 -6.31
N THR A 104 -3.36 4.33 -5.29
CA THR A 104 -4.70 3.79 -5.46
C THR A 104 -5.67 4.38 -4.44
N SER A 105 -6.81 4.86 -4.91
CA SER A 105 -7.97 5.23 -4.09
C SER A 105 -9.20 4.34 -4.37
N GLY A 106 -9.17 3.57 -5.46
CA GLY A 106 -10.15 2.54 -5.76
C GLY A 106 -9.77 1.17 -5.17
N GLU A 107 -10.50 0.13 -5.58
CA GLU A 107 -10.25 -1.25 -5.12
C GLU A 107 -9.03 -1.85 -5.81
N PHE A 108 -8.09 -2.36 -5.02
CA PHE A 108 -6.96 -3.14 -5.50
C PHE A 108 -7.07 -4.56 -4.95
N THR A 109 -7.07 -5.56 -5.82
CA THR A 109 -6.99 -6.98 -5.44
C THR A 109 -5.73 -7.60 -6.03
N ASN A 110 -4.87 -8.14 -5.16
CA ASN A 110 -3.70 -8.92 -5.54
C ASN A 110 -3.93 -10.42 -5.28
N ASN A 111 -4.08 -11.20 -6.34
CA ASN A 111 -4.12 -12.66 -6.31
C ASN A 111 -2.77 -13.27 -6.71
N GLY A 112 -1.94 -12.55 -7.45
CA GLY A 112 -0.61 -12.96 -7.87
C GLY A 112 0.51 -12.36 -7.03
N VAL A 113 1.53 -11.81 -7.69
CA VAL A 113 2.73 -11.26 -7.07
C VAL A 113 2.83 -9.76 -7.33
N ILE A 114 3.20 -9.00 -6.31
CA ILE A 114 3.67 -7.62 -6.44
C ILE A 114 5.07 -7.55 -5.86
N ASP A 115 6.02 -7.06 -6.65
CA ASP A 115 7.40 -6.82 -6.24
C ASP A 115 7.78 -5.35 -6.41
N SER A 116 8.37 -4.76 -5.37
CA SER A 116 8.76 -3.35 -5.32
C SER A 116 10.13 -3.19 -4.67
N VAL A 117 11.19 -3.04 -5.47
CA VAL A 117 12.54 -2.93 -4.92
C VAL A 117 12.77 -1.56 -4.26
N THR A 118 12.49 -0.47 -4.96
CA THR A 118 12.64 0.91 -4.42
C THR A 118 11.40 1.77 -4.66
N GLY A 119 10.30 1.16 -5.10
CA GLY A 119 9.07 1.85 -5.44
C GLY A 119 8.26 2.28 -4.22
N THR A 120 7.26 3.11 -4.48
CA THR A 120 6.30 3.58 -3.46
C THR A 120 4.89 3.07 -3.78
N ILE A 121 4.23 2.48 -2.80
CA ILE A 121 2.82 2.11 -2.86
C ILE A 121 2.06 3.00 -1.90
N THR A 122 1.11 3.79 -2.40
CA THR A 122 0.21 4.63 -1.62
C THR A 122 -1.23 4.17 -1.80
N ASN A 123 -1.83 3.67 -0.74
CA ASN A 123 -3.21 3.22 -0.71
C ASN A 123 -4.09 4.21 0.07
N SER A 124 -5.21 4.61 -0.51
CA SER A 124 -6.29 5.37 0.13
C SER A 124 -7.66 4.73 -0.06
N GLY A 125 -7.71 3.51 -0.60
CA GLY A 125 -8.92 2.72 -0.84
C GLY A 125 -8.84 1.30 -0.24
N PRO A 126 -9.73 0.39 -0.65
CA PRO A 126 -9.64 -1.02 -0.28
C PRO A 126 -8.49 -1.72 -1.03
N PHE A 127 -7.55 -2.30 -0.30
CA PHE A 127 -6.45 -3.11 -0.84
C PHE A 127 -6.51 -4.51 -0.25
N LYS A 128 -6.75 -5.52 -1.08
CA LYS A 128 -6.84 -6.92 -0.69
C LYS A 128 -5.63 -7.67 -1.24
N ASN A 129 -4.81 -8.22 -0.34
CA ASN A 129 -3.72 -9.11 -0.70
C ASN A 129 -4.09 -10.55 -0.39
N PHE A 130 -4.28 -11.36 -1.42
CA PHE A 130 -4.44 -12.81 -1.32
C PHE A 130 -3.17 -13.56 -1.76
N GLY A 131 -2.36 -12.94 -2.63
CA GLY A 131 -1.08 -13.48 -3.08
C GLY A 131 0.11 -12.95 -2.29
N GLU A 132 1.20 -12.63 -3.00
CA GLU A 132 2.44 -12.11 -2.42
C GLU A 132 2.61 -10.62 -2.74
N LEU A 133 2.97 -9.83 -1.72
CA LEU A 133 3.42 -8.45 -1.85
C LEU A 133 4.78 -8.32 -1.15
N THR A 134 5.84 -8.17 -1.92
CA THR A 134 7.20 -7.98 -1.42
C THR A 134 7.68 -6.57 -1.78
N SER A 135 8.17 -5.83 -0.79
CA SER A 135 8.61 -4.45 -0.96
C SER A 135 9.86 -4.14 -0.13
N SER A 136 10.91 -3.62 -0.75
CA SER A 136 12.01 -2.94 -0.06
C SER A 136 11.91 -1.42 -0.10
N GLY A 137 10.86 -0.89 -0.74
CA GLY A 137 10.54 0.53 -0.80
C GLY A 137 9.60 1.00 0.31
N THR A 138 8.68 1.91 -0.02
CA THR A 138 7.72 2.50 0.93
C THR A 138 6.30 2.04 0.64
N ILE A 139 5.60 1.56 1.66
CA ILE A 139 4.16 1.31 1.65
C ILE A 139 3.50 2.32 2.58
N THR A 140 2.62 3.16 2.04
CA THR A 140 1.80 4.10 2.81
C THR A 140 0.33 3.72 2.68
N ASN A 141 -0.32 3.46 3.81
CA ASN A 141 -1.77 3.32 3.88
C ASN A 141 -2.35 4.58 4.51
N GLY A 142 -2.98 5.42 3.69
CA GLY A 142 -3.57 6.70 4.08
C GLY A 142 -4.78 6.53 5.00
N PRO A 143 -5.33 7.63 5.56
CA PRO A 143 -6.37 7.57 6.60
C PRO A 143 -7.65 6.84 6.20
N THR A 144 -8.00 6.87 4.92
CA THR A 144 -9.18 6.18 4.35
C THR A 144 -8.85 4.79 3.81
N GLY A 145 -7.56 4.46 3.71
CA GLY A 145 -7.10 3.20 3.17
C GLY A 145 -7.35 2.04 4.12
N VAL A 146 -7.70 0.88 3.55
CA VAL A 146 -7.86 -0.38 4.27
C VAL A 146 -7.03 -1.43 3.57
N ILE A 147 -5.99 -1.93 4.25
CA ILE A 147 -5.25 -3.10 3.78
C ILE A 147 -5.81 -4.34 4.46
N GLN A 148 -6.31 -5.29 3.67
CA GLN A 148 -6.66 -6.63 4.10
C GLN A 148 -5.63 -7.61 3.53
N ASN A 149 -4.78 -8.17 4.40
CA ASN A 149 -3.78 -9.15 4.03
C ASN A 149 -4.24 -10.55 4.45
N ASN A 150 -4.63 -11.39 3.50
CA ASN A 150 -4.88 -12.81 3.69
C ASN A 150 -3.80 -13.69 3.00
N GLY A 151 -2.85 -13.08 2.28
CA GLY A 151 -1.66 -13.73 1.74
C GLY A 151 -0.39 -13.32 2.48
N HIS A 152 0.71 -13.13 1.76
CA HIS A 152 1.99 -12.70 2.32
C HIS A 152 2.28 -11.24 1.97
N LEU A 153 2.55 -10.42 3.00
CA LEU A 153 3.07 -9.06 2.85
C LEU A 153 4.42 -8.99 3.55
N THR A 154 5.49 -8.87 2.78
CA THR A 154 6.86 -8.73 3.29
C THR A 154 7.39 -7.34 2.94
N ASN A 155 7.83 -6.58 3.94
CA ASN A 155 8.44 -5.28 3.71
C ASN A 155 9.75 -5.09 4.47
N THR A 156 10.85 -4.87 3.75
CA THR A 156 12.17 -4.58 4.32
C THR A 156 12.49 -3.08 4.38
N GLY A 157 11.70 -2.25 3.69
CA GLY A 157 11.80 -0.78 3.74
C GLY A 157 10.90 -0.16 4.81
N VAL A 158 9.96 0.70 4.41
CA VAL A 158 9.06 1.40 5.35
C VAL A 158 7.60 1.06 5.10
N ILE A 159 6.87 0.68 6.15
CA ILE A 159 5.40 0.68 6.19
C ILE A 159 4.95 1.81 7.11
N THR A 160 4.15 2.75 6.60
CA THR A 160 3.44 3.74 7.41
C THR A 160 1.94 3.60 7.19
N THR A 161 1.19 3.30 8.25
CA THR A 161 -0.26 3.23 8.18
C THR A 161 -0.91 4.25 9.09
N SER A 162 -1.71 5.08 8.46
CA SER A 162 -2.71 5.95 9.08
C SER A 162 -4.12 5.45 8.79
N GLY A 163 -4.29 4.43 7.94
CA GLY A 163 -5.53 3.70 7.73
C GLY A 163 -5.58 2.37 8.48
N ALA A 164 -6.63 1.58 8.26
CA ALA A 164 -6.79 0.29 8.92
C ALA A 164 -5.95 -0.81 8.24
N ILE A 165 -5.38 -1.71 9.04
CA ILE A 165 -4.78 -2.96 8.57
C ILE A 165 -5.51 -4.14 9.22
N LYS A 166 -5.88 -5.12 8.40
CA LYS A 166 -6.40 -6.42 8.84
C LYS A 166 -5.53 -7.53 8.29
N VAL A 167 -4.87 -8.27 9.16
CA VAL A 167 -4.19 -9.52 8.82
C VAL A 167 -5.17 -10.66 9.10
N GLY A 168 -5.60 -11.37 8.07
CA GLY A 168 -6.53 -12.49 8.17
C GLY A 168 -5.90 -13.76 8.74
N PRO A 169 -6.67 -14.82 8.98
CA PRO A 169 -6.19 -16.08 9.55
C PRO A 169 -5.02 -16.71 8.81
N ASP A 170 -5.08 -16.70 7.47
CA ASP A 170 -4.00 -17.21 6.61
C ASP A 170 -2.96 -16.13 6.26
N GLY A 171 -3.19 -14.90 6.75
CA GLY A 171 -2.37 -13.74 6.45
C GLY A 171 -1.08 -13.72 7.24
N VAL A 172 0.01 -13.38 6.55
CA VAL A 172 1.34 -13.17 7.12
C VAL A 172 1.83 -11.78 6.76
N LEU A 173 2.17 -10.97 7.77
CA LEU A 173 2.81 -9.67 7.60
C LEU A 173 4.20 -9.71 8.24
N ILE A 174 5.23 -9.55 7.42
CA ILE A 174 6.63 -9.51 7.85
C ILE A 174 7.18 -8.11 7.61
N SER A 175 7.72 -7.47 8.65
CA SER A 175 8.43 -6.21 8.51
C SER A 175 9.80 -6.26 9.17
N SER A 176 10.86 -6.17 8.36
CA SER A 176 12.25 -6.12 8.84
C SER A 176 12.85 -4.71 8.81
N GLY A 177 12.14 -3.74 8.22
CA GLY A 177 12.51 -2.32 8.27
C GLY A 177 11.72 -1.55 9.32
N THR A 178 11.11 -0.43 8.94
CA THR A 178 10.27 0.38 9.84
C THR A 178 8.80 0.13 9.58
N PHE A 179 8.04 -0.23 10.61
CA PHE A 179 6.60 -0.31 10.59
C PHE A 179 6.00 0.69 11.60
N THR A 180 5.25 1.68 11.12
CA THR A 180 4.52 2.62 11.96
C THR A 180 3.02 2.41 11.79
N ASN A 181 2.32 2.08 12.88
CA ASN A 181 0.87 1.96 12.92
C ASN A 181 0.25 3.06 13.79
N SER A 182 -0.52 3.94 13.16
CA SER A 182 -1.20 5.07 13.83
C SER A 182 -2.71 4.90 13.95
N LEU A 183 -3.31 3.87 13.34
CA LEU A 183 -4.75 3.59 13.41
C LEU A 183 -4.99 2.10 13.71
N ASN A 184 -6.16 1.57 13.33
CA ASN A 184 -6.61 0.24 13.74
C ASN A 184 -5.77 -0.84 13.07
N LEU A 185 -5.18 -1.71 13.88
CA LEU A 185 -4.58 -2.95 13.43
C LEU A 185 -5.33 -4.14 14.02
N VAL A 186 -5.82 -5.03 13.16
CA VAL A 186 -6.46 -6.28 13.57
C VAL A 186 -5.61 -7.42 13.05
N ASN A 187 -5.08 -8.23 13.96
CA ASN A 187 -4.34 -9.43 13.64
C ASN A 187 -5.15 -10.67 13.98
N SER A 188 -5.47 -11.48 12.98
CA SER A 188 -6.01 -12.83 13.15
C SER A 188 -5.09 -13.91 12.59
N GLY A 189 -3.92 -13.54 12.08
CA GLY A 189 -2.90 -14.46 11.58
C GLY A 189 -1.54 -14.16 12.21
N THR A 190 -0.49 -14.06 11.39
CA THR A 190 0.88 -13.84 11.89
C THR A 190 1.42 -12.47 11.50
N ILE A 191 1.91 -11.74 12.50
CA ILE A 191 2.74 -10.55 12.30
C ILE A 191 4.13 -10.82 12.85
N MET A 192 5.17 -10.62 12.04
CA MET A 192 6.56 -10.72 12.46
C MET A 192 7.29 -9.41 12.20
N THR A 193 7.89 -8.85 13.25
CA THR A 193 8.66 -7.60 13.16
C THR A 193 10.09 -7.83 13.65
N SER A 194 11.08 -7.65 12.78
CA SER A 194 12.50 -7.77 13.14
C SER A 194 13.25 -6.43 13.07
N GLY A 195 12.64 -5.40 12.48
CA GLY A 195 13.16 -4.03 12.51
C GLY A 195 12.54 -3.20 13.63
N THR A 196 12.05 -2.00 13.32
CA THR A 196 11.35 -1.13 14.27
C THR A 196 9.85 -1.16 14.03
N PHE A 197 9.08 -1.59 15.02
CA PHE A 197 7.62 -1.47 15.05
C PHE A 197 7.20 -0.38 16.06
N THR A 198 6.61 0.69 15.57
CA THR A 198 6.02 1.75 16.41
C THR A 198 4.50 1.71 16.30
N ASN A 199 3.84 1.47 17.42
CA ASN A 199 2.40 1.46 17.51
C ASN A 199 1.89 2.65 18.35
N SER A 200 1.07 3.49 17.72
CA SER A 200 0.31 4.57 18.35
C SER A 200 -1.19 4.47 18.08
N GLY A 201 -1.64 3.49 17.28
CA GLY A 201 -3.04 3.14 17.10
C GLY A 201 -3.51 1.95 17.96
N PRO A 202 -4.83 1.69 18.07
CA PRO A 202 -5.34 0.53 18.78
C PRO A 202 -5.06 -0.77 18.00
N VAL A 203 -4.71 -1.83 18.74
CA VAL A 203 -4.43 -3.15 18.19
C VAL A 203 -5.36 -4.19 18.81
N MET A 204 -5.99 -5.02 17.98
CA MET A 204 -6.62 -6.26 18.40
C MET A 204 -5.81 -7.44 17.88
N ASN A 205 -5.15 -8.15 18.78
CA ASN A 205 -4.41 -9.35 18.44
C ASN A 205 -5.19 -10.59 18.85
N PHE A 206 -5.69 -11.35 17.88
CA PHE A 206 -6.40 -12.62 18.08
C PHE A 206 -5.49 -13.83 17.90
N ASP A 207 -4.32 -13.65 17.29
CA ASP A 207 -3.37 -14.73 17.03
C ASP A 207 -1.94 -14.28 17.38
N THR A 208 -0.99 -14.36 16.46
CA THR A 208 0.44 -14.35 16.84
C THR A 208 1.14 -13.09 16.36
N ILE A 209 1.80 -12.39 17.30
CA ILE A 209 2.78 -11.35 17.01
C ILE A 209 4.15 -11.82 17.48
N LEU A 210 5.13 -11.86 16.58
CA LEU A 210 6.52 -12.20 16.86
C LEU A 210 7.39 -10.94 16.75
N ASN A 211 7.97 -10.53 17.86
CA ASN A 211 8.94 -9.44 17.89
C ASN A 211 10.38 -10.00 17.96
N GLN A 212 11.20 -9.64 16.99
CA GLN A 212 12.66 -9.88 16.94
C GLN A 212 13.45 -8.57 16.86
N GLY A 213 12.79 -7.42 16.96
CA GLY A 213 13.43 -6.10 16.87
C GLY A 213 12.91 -5.15 17.95
N LEU A 214 12.85 -3.86 17.64
CA LEU A 214 12.35 -2.83 18.56
C LEU A 214 10.84 -2.67 18.39
N PHE A 215 10.05 -3.01 19.40
CA PHE A 215 8.62 -2.75 19.45
C PHE A 215 8.31 -1.67 20.49
N SER A 216 7.90 -0.49 20.04
CA SER A 216 7.40 0.59 20.89
C SER A 216 5.87 0.68 20.80
N ASN A 217 5.17 0.51 21.92
CA ASN A 217 3.73 0.69 22.03
C ASN A 217 3.39 1.87 22.93
N SER A 218 2.58 2.79 22.41
CA SER A 218 2.08 3.98 23.11
C SER A 218 0.54 4.03 23.23
N ASN A 219 -0.16 3.03 22.71
CA ASN A 219 -1.62 2.93 22.76
C ASN A 219 -2.05 1.57 23.33
N THR A 220 -3.30 1.15 23.10
CA THR A 220 -3.87 -0.07 23.64
C THR A 220 -3.72 -1.22 22.67
N ILE A 221 -3.14 -2.30 23.17
CA ILE A 221 -3.13 -3.62 22.54
C ILE A 221 -4.04 -4.52 23.36
N THR A 222 -5.15 -4.97 22.76
CA THR A 222 -5.99 -6.02 23.34
C THR A 222 -5.52 -7.36 22.80
N ASN A 223 -4.80 -8.12 23.62
CA ASN A 223 -4.14 -9.34 23.20
C ASN A 223 -4.91 -10.59 23.65
N TRP A 224 -5.75 -11.13 22.77
CA TRP A 224 -6.42 -12.41 22.95
C TRP A 224 -5.57 -13.61 22.50
N GLY A 225 -4.62 -13.38 21.59
CA GLY A 225 -3.65 -14.37 21.14
C GLY A 225 -2.34 -14.32 21.93
N ASN A 226 -1.22 -14.43 21.22
CA ASN A 226 0.13 -14.42 21.78
C ASN A 226 0.97 -13.27 21.21
N ILE A 227 1.74 -12.64 22.09
CA ILE A 227 2.82 -11.72 21.70
C ILE A 227 4.10 -12.34 22.23
N HIS A 228 4.97 -12.81 21.33
CA HIS A 228 6.27 -13.35 21.68
C HIS A 228 7.35 -12.30 21.46
N ASN A 229 8.10 -11.99 22.51
CA ASN A 229 9.35 -11.26 22.40
C ASN A 229 10.51 -12.26 22.35
N LEU A 230 11.16 -12.34 21.19
CA LEU A 230 12.24 -13.29 20.91
C LEU A 230 13.59 -12.71 21.32
N CYS A 231 14.70 -13.47 21.21
CA CYS A 231 15.99 -13.12 21.83
C CYS A 231 16.59 -11.78 21.42
N ASN A 232 16.30 -11.33 20.20
CA ASN A 232 16.81 -10.08 19.67
C ASN A 232 15.76 -8.96 19.77
N GLY A 233 14.59 -9.25 20.34
CA GLY A 233 13.48 -8.34 20.49
C GLY A 233 13.54 -7.55 21.79
N SER A 234 13.08 -6.31 21.73
CA SER A 234 12.82 -5.46 22.89
C SER A 234 11.45 -4.81 22.76
N ILE A 235 10.66 -4.82 23.84
CA ILE A 235 9.36 -4.16 23.90
C ILE A 235 9.41 -3.00 24.90
N THR A 236 9.16 -1.78 24.43
CA THR A 236 8.87 -0.62 25.27
C THR A 236 7.38 -0.32 25.21
N ASN A 237 6.70 -0.41 26.34
CA ASN A 237 5.26 -0.14 26.42
C ASN A 237 4.99 1.03 27.36
N SER A 238 4.66 2.20 26.80
CA SER A 238 4.09 3.34 27.55
C SER A 238 2.56 3.38 27.49
N GLY A 239 1.95 2.56 26.62
CA GLY A 239 0.51 2.34 26.55
C GLY A 239 0.04 1.16 27.41
N THR A 240 -0.95 0.40 26.92
CA THR A 240 -1.53 -0.75 27.61
C THR A 240 -1.43 -2.02 26.76
N ILE A 241 -1.05 -3.13 27.37
CA ILE A 241 -1.22 -4.48 26.80
C ILE A 241 -2.16 -5.23 27.74
N ALA A 242 -3.39 -5.49 27.27
CA ALA A 242 -4.46 -6.09 28.06
C ALA A 242 -4.71 -7.56 27.68
N VAL A 243 -5.44 -8.26 28.56
CA VAL A 243 -5.83 -9.68 28.44
C VAL A 243 -4.64 -10.62 28.64
N HIS A 244 -3.90 -11.01 27.59
CA HIS A 244 -2.70 -11.83 27.73
C HIS A 244 -1.43 -10.98 27.74
N LYS A 245 -0.50 -11.32 28.64
CA LYS A 245 0.81 -10.67 28.74
C LYS A 245 1.72 -11.08 27.58
N VAL A 246 2.79 -10.31 27.39
CA VAL A 246 3.91 -10.67 26.51
C VAL A 246 4.60 -11.92 27.05
N ILE A 247 4.96 -12.82 26.15
CA ILE A 247 5.77 -14.01 26.41
C ILE A 247 7.21 -13.71 26.02
N GLU A 248 8.06 -13.52 27.01
CA GLU A 248 9.50 -13.39 26.83
C GLU A 248 10.10 -14.78 26.59
N LEU A 249 10.58 -15.04 25.37
CA LEU A 249 11.18 -16.34 25.03
C LEU A 249 12.68 -16.38 25.26
N CYS A 250 13.27 -15.25 25.66
CA CYS A 250 14.68 -15.20 26.02
C CYS A 250 14.81 -14.60 27.41
N ILE A 251 15.06 -15.50 28.35
CA ILE A 251 15.33 -15.18 29.73
C ILE A 251 16.85 -14.99 29.79
N ALA A 252 17.29 -13.88 30.41
CA ALA A 252 18.69 -13.68 30.78
C ALA A 252 19.23 -14.84 31.63
#